data_AF-A0A928QPK0-F1
#
_entry.id   AF-A0A928QPK0-F1
#
_cell.length_a   1.000
_cell.length_b   1.000
_cell.length_c   1.000
_cell.angle_alpha   90.00
_cell.angle_beta   90.00
_cell.angle_gamma   90.00
#
_symmetry.space_group_name_H-M   'P 1'
#
loop_
_entity.id
_entity.type
_entity.pdbx_description
1 polymer ?
#
loop_
_entity_poly.entity_id
_entity_poly.type
_entity_poly.pdbx_seq_one_letter_code
_entity_poly.pdbx_strand_id
1 'polypeptide(L)'
;MSKNRHGTISFGKGNHRIVLFHMNKPIGGGLIGMVKSPLFPAPVAIVIDDTPTEEKDYSFACLACAENGLAPRILIERELFYDIVRGSVEARVILLHELGHYRHQHLSQRVADRDKVRSDCAADGGVDSNELEADRFVADYLGREKTIEGLRKLVDRIHAEYATYDQDSVRLATQELQSRIALLSKE
;
A
#
# COMPACT_ATOMS: atom_id res chain seq x y z
N MET A 1 -3.06 -18.16 29.79
CA MET A 1 -2.67 -17.94 28.38
C MET A 1 -3.83 -17.31 27.65
N SER A 2 -3.69 -16.05 27.21
CA SER A 2 -4.73 -15.37 26.41
C SER A 2 -4.85 -16.06 25.06
N LYS A 3 -6.05 -16.54 24.68
CA LYS A 3 -6.30 -17.05 23.33
C LYS A 3 -6.02 -15.92 22.35
N ASN A 4 -5.03 -16.07 21.48
CA ASN A 4 -4.84 -15.17 20.34
C ASN A 4 -6.15 -15.20 19.52
N ARG A 5 -6.96 -14.14 19.65
CA ARG A 5 -8.13 -13.95 18.81
C ARG A 5 -7.61 -13.55 17.43
N HIS A 6 -8.04 -14.31 16.43
CA HIS A 6 -7.78 -14.03 15.04
C HIS A 6 -9.01 -13.32 14.48
N GLY A 7 -8.79 -12.29 13.68
CA GLY A 7 -9.83 -11.60 12.94
C GLY A 7 -9.72 -11.85 11.44
N THR A 8 -10.76 -11.48 10.70
CA THR A 8 -10.78 -11.62 9.24
C THR A 8 -11.46 -10.43 8.60
N ILE A 9 -10.83 -9.91 7.56
CA ILE A 9 -11.37 -8.85 6.70
C ILE A 9 -11.45 -9.44 5.29
N SER A 10 -12.54 -9.16 4.57
CA SER A 10 -12.73 -9.64 3.21
C SER A 10 -13.04 -8.48 2.27
N PHE A 11 -12.43 -8.50 1.10
CA PHE A 11 -12.73 -7.63 -0.03
C PHE A 11 -13.19 -8.48 -1.22
N GLY A 12 -14.12 -7.96 -2.02
CA GLY A 12 -14.64 -8.68 -3.19
C GLY A 12 -15.38 -9.98 -2.84
N LYS A 13 -15.67 -10.79 -3.86
CA LYS A 13 -16.40 -12.08 -3.77
C LYS A 13 -15.89 -13.07 -4.83
N GLY A 14 -16.19 -14.36 -4.64
CA GLY A 14 -15.87 -15.41 -5.62
C GLY A 14 -14.38 -15.49 -5.96
N ASN A 15 -14.05 -15.59 -7.25
CA ASN A 15 -12.68 -15.66 -7.76
C ASN A 15 -11.89 -14.35 -7.57
N HIS A 16 -12.58 -13.26 -7.25
CA HIS A 16 -11.97 -11.97 -6.92
C HIS A 16 -11.93 -11.74 -5.41
N ARG A 17 -12.16 -12.75 -4.57
CA ARG A 17 -12.15 -12.54 -3.12
C ARG A 17 -10.71 -12.39 -2.61
N ILE A 18 -10.47 -11.35 -1.81
CA ILE A 18 -9.25 -11.15 -1.03
C ILE A 18 -9.61 -11.29 0.44
N VAL A 19 -8.87 -12.11 1.19
CA VAL A 19 -9.09 -12.33 2.61
C VAL A 19 -7.83 -12.02 3.39
N LEU A 20 -7.89 -11.02 4.26
CA LEU A 20 -6.86 -10.72 5.26
C LEU A 20 -7.20 -11.44 6.56
N PHE A 21 -6.39 -12.43 6.92
CA PHE A 21 -6.36 -13.02 8.25
C PHE A 21 -5.41 -12.21 9.11
N HIS A 22 -5.83 -11.81 10.31
CA HIS A 22 -4.98 -11.01 11.18
C HIS A 22 -4.99 -11.48 12.63
N MET A 23 -3.92 -11.15 13.32
CA MET A 23 -3.73 -11.31 14.75
C MET A 23 -3.89 -9.97 15.46
N ASN A 24 -4.17 -10.01 16.76
CA ASN A 24 -4.23 -8.79 17.57
C ASN A 24 -2.85 -8.26 17.95
N LYS A 25 -1.82 -9.11 17.88
CA LYS A 25 -0.43 -8.80 18.20
C LYS A 25 0.50 -9.45 17.18
N PRO A 26 1.60 -8.80 16.77
CA PRO A 26 2.59 -9.43 15.92
C PRO A 26 3.30 -10.59 16.65
N ILE A 27 3.82 -11.53 15.88
CA ILE A 27 4.61 -12.67 16.37
C ILE A 27 5.94 -12.75 15.64
N GLY A 28 7.00 -13.21 16.33
CA GLY A 28 8.33 -13.34 15.74
C GLY A 28 8.81 -12.03 15.12
N GLY A 29 9.45 -12.09 13.96
CA GLY A 29 9.90 -10.93 13.17
C GLY A 29 8.74 -10.14 12.54
N GLY A 30 7.81 -9.63 13.35
CA GLY A 30 6.78 -8.68 12.94
C GLY A 30 5.52 -9.26 12.30
N LEU A 31 5.45 -10.57 12.01
CA LEU A 31 4.29 -11.16 11.32
C LEU A 31 3.00 -10.90 12.09
N ILE A 32 2.04 -10.23 11.47
CA ILE A 32 0.77 -9.85 12.10
C ILE A 32 -0.47 -10.30 11.31
N GLY A 33 -0.29 -10.63 10.03
CA GLY A 33 -1.38 -11.10 9.20
C GLY A 33 -0.91 -11.84 7.96
N MET A 34 -1.89 -12.35 7.21
CA MET A 34 -1.67 -13.00 5.92
C MET A 34 -2.88 -12.76 5.02
N VAL A 35 -2.59 -12.35 3.79
CA VAL A 35 -3.57 -12.19 2.72
C VAL A 35 -3.61 -13.46 1.88
N LYS A 36 -4.82 -13.96 1.61
CA LYS A 36 -5.08 -15.05 0.67
C LYS A 36 -6.10 -14.60 -0.37
N SER A 37 -5.82 -14.93 -1.63
CA SER A 37 -6.73 -14.72 -2.75
C SER A 37 -6.40 -15.69 -3.88
N PRO A 38 -7.39 -16.16 -4.67
CA PRO A 38 -7.15 -16.86 -5.93
C PRO A 38 -6.39 -16.02 -6.97
N LEU A 39 -6.37 -14.69 -6.79
CA LEU A 39 -5.67 -13.76 -7.68
C LEU A 39 -4.16 -13.79 -7.54
N PHE A 40 -3.66 -14.36 -6.45
CA PHE A 40 -2.24 -14.36 -6.12
C PHE A 40 -1.68 -15.79 -6.23
N PRO A 41 -0.49 -15.96 -6.84
CA PRO A 41 0.12 -17.29 -6.95
C PRO A 41 0.57 -17.84 -5.59
N ALA A 42 0.75 -16.98 -4.60
CA ALA A 42 1.09 -17.34 -3.22
C ALA A 42 0.42 -16.40 -2.22
N PRO A 43 0.17 -16.84 -0.97
CA PRO A 43 -0.25 -15.96 0.11
C PRO A 43 0.77 -14.84 0.37
N VAL A 44 0.28 -13.66 0.73
CA VAL A 44 1.11 -12.49 1.05
C VAL A 44 1.15 -12.30 2.55
N ALA A 45 2.34 -12.29 3.15
CA ALA A 45 2.48 -12.01 4.58
C ALA A 45 2.26 -10.51 4.86
N ILE A 46 1.67 -10.17 6.00
CA ILE A 46 1.64 -8.80 6.51
C ILE A 46 2.55 -8.75 7.73
N VAL A 47 3.60 -7.93 7.64
CA VAL A 47 4.67 -7.85 8.62
C VAL A 47 4.72 -6.42 9.14
N ILE A 48 4.61 -6.26 10.45
CA ILE A 48 4.89 -4.99 11.08
C ILE A 48 6.39 -4.70 10.95
N ASP A 49 6.71 -3.58 10.33
CA ASP A 49 8.03 -3.01 10.36
C ASP A 49 8.07 -1.91 11.43
N ASP A 50 8.64 -2.25 12.59
CA ASP A 50 8.90 -1.28 13.66
C ASP A 50 10.37 -0.83 13.61
N THR A 51 11.12 -1.17 12.56
CA THR A 51 12.52 -0.74 12.43
C THR A 51 12.50 0.76 12.13
N PRO A 52 13.13 1.61 12.95
CA PRO A 52 13.33 2.99 12.59
C PRO A 52 14.29 2.98 11.41
N THR A 53 13.77 3.12 10.18
CA THR A 53 14.64 3.22 9.03
C THR A 53 15.35 4.57 9.10
N GLU A 54 16.69 4.55 9.11
CA GLU A 54 17.49 5.78 8.97
C GLU A 54 17.27 6.44 7.59
N GLU A 55 16.67 5.69 6.64
CA GLU A 55 16.19 6.10 5.31
C GLU A 55 14.63 6.06 5.33
N LYS A 56 13.91 7.16 5.61
CA LYS A 56 13.55 8.29 4.74
C LYS A 56 12.72 7.98 3.48
N ASP A 57 12.14 6.80 3.35
CA ASP A 57 11.07 6.59 2.36
C ASP A 57 9.69 6.74 3.01
N TYR A 58 8.79 7.49 2.35
CA TYR A 58 7.40 7.74 2.77
C TYR A 58 6.52 6.47 2.69
N SER A 59 7.08 5.29 2.95
CA SER A 59 6.41 4.01 2.76
C SER A 59 5.71 3.59 4.04
N PHE A 60 4.49 4.09 4.25
CA PHE A 60 3.60 3.59 5.31
C PHE A 60 3.34 2.08 5.16
N ALA A 61 3.39 1.59 3.92
CA ALA A 61 3.49 0.19 3.58
C ALA A 61 4.34 0.03 2.32
N CYS A 62 5.03 -1.10 2.18
CA CYS A 62 5.71 -1.46 0.94
C CYS A 62 5.60 -2.96 0.68
N LEU A 63 5.37 -3.32 -0.58
CA LEU A 63 5.47 -4.68 -1.05
C LEU A 63 6.95 -5.08 -1.21
N ALA A 64 7.35 -6.15 -0.55
CA ALA A 64 8.67 -6.76 -0.64
C ALA A 64 8.58 -8.24 -1.03
N CYS A 65 9.61 -8.75 -1.71
CA CYS A 65 9.79 -10.16 -2.03
C CYS A 65 11.18 -10.62 -1.57
N ALA A 66 11.43 -11.93 -1.51
CA ALA A 66 12.79 -12.45 -1.42
C ALA A 66 13.53 -12.22 -2.76
N GLU A 67 14.86 -12.26 -2.75
CA GLU A 67 15.69 -12.00 -3.94
C GLU A 67 15.37 -12.91 -5.14
N ASN A 68 14.84 -14.11 -4.88
CA ASN A 68 14.38 -15.04 -5.91
C ASN A 68 12.94 -14.77 -6.40
N GLY A 69 12.33 -13.65 -6.02
CA GLY A 69 10.95 -13.29 -6.33
C GLY A 69 9.89 -14.09 -5.57
N LEU A 70 10.28 -14.96 -4.65
CA LEU A 70 9.36 -15.78 -3.85
C LEU A 70 9.00 -15.11 -2.51
N ALA A 71 7.97 -15.62 -1.84
CA ALA A 71 7.52 -15.19 -0.51
C ALA A 71 7.18 -13.68 -0.40
N PRO A 72 6.09 -13.23 -1.07
CA PRO A 72 5.65 -11.83 -0.99
C PRO A 72 5.24 -11.45 0.44
N ARG A 73 5.62 -10.25 0.86
CA ARG A 73 5.25 -9.66 2.14
C ARG A 73 5.01 -8.17 1.97
N ILE A 74 4.00 -7.66 2.65
CA ILE A 74 3.81 -6.21 2.81
C ILE A 74 4.40 -5.86 4.17
N LEU A 75 5.46 -5.07 4.15
CA LEU A 75 5.96 -4.39 5.34
C LEU A 75 5.03 -3.20 5.58
N ILE A 76 4.57 -3.02 6.82
CA ILE A 76 3.60 -1.99 7.15
C ILE A 76 3.85 -1.43 8.53
N GLU A 77 3.66 -0.13 8.69
CA GLU A 77 3.70 0.49 10.00
C GLU A 77 2.58 -0.06 10.91
N ARG A 78 2.90 -0.17 12.20
CA ARG A 78 1.99 -0.67 13.21
C ARG A 78 0.67 0.09 13.26
N GLU A 79 0.72 1.41 13.25
CA GLU A 79 -0.47 2.25 13.35
C GLU A 79 -1.36 2.08 12.12
N LEU A 80 -0.76 2.12 10.92
CA LEU A 80 -1.47 1.89 9.67
C LEU A 80 -2.16 0.51 9.64
N PHE A 81 -1.49 -0.53 10.13
CA PHE A 81 -2.09 -1.84 10.23
C PHE A 81 -3.37 -1.86 11.10
N TYR A 82 -3.32 -1.22 12.27
CA TYR A 82 -4.49 -1.17 13.13
C TYR A 82 -5.60 -0.29 12.54
N ASP A 83 -5.27 0.71 11.72
CA ASP A 83 -6.25 1.47 10.94
C ASP A 83 -6.97 0.61 9.89
N ILE A 84 -6.28 -0.32 9.24
CA ILE A 84 -6.92 -1.32 8.35
C ILE A 84 -7.97 -2.13 9.11
N VAL A 85 -7.59 -2.60 10.31
CA VAL A 85 -8.46 -3.41 11.19
C VAL A 85 -9.68 -2.61 11.65
N ARG A 86 -9.49 -1.33 11.99
CA ARG A 86 -10.57 -0.41 12.35
C ARG A 86 -11.46 0.00 11.17
N GLY A 87 -10.98 -0.22 9.95
CA GLY A 87 -11.74 0.06 8.73
C GLY A 87 -11.52 1.43 8.14
N SER A 88 -10.37 2.06 8.41
CA SER A 88 -9.95 3.29 7.72
C SER A 88 -9.93 3.07 6.21
N VAL A 89 -10.55 4.00 5.48
CA VAL A 89 -10.58 3.99 4.01
C VAL A 89 -9.18 4.15 3.45
N GLU A 90 -8.43 5.14 3.93
CA GLU A 90 -7.04 5.41 3.54
C GLU A 90 -6.14 4.18 3.73
N ALA A 91 -6.16 3.57 4.93
CA ALA A 91 -5.29 2.44 5.23
C ALA A 91 -5.63 1.21 4.37
N ARG A 92 -6.92 1.01 4.04
CA ARG A 92 -7.37 -0.05 3.13
C ARG A 92 -7.00 0.25 1.68
N VAL A 93 -7.02 1.51 1.26
CA VAL A 93 -6.52 1.94 -0.06
C VAL A 93 -5.04 1.61 -0.16
N ILE A 94 -4.22 1.98 0.82
CA ILE A 94 -2.78 1.68 0.84
C ILE A 94 -2.52 0.17 0.77
N LEU A 95 -3.20 -0.64 1.60
CA LEU A 95 -3.07 -2.10 1.55
C LEU A 95 -3.41 -2.68 0.17
N LEU A 96 -4.54 -2.26 -0.40
CA LEU A 96 -4.99 -2.78 -1.70
C LEU A 96 -4.10 -2.28 -2.84
N HIS A 97 -3.52 -1.09 -2.72
CA HIS A 97 -2.58 -0.55 -3.69
C HIS A 97 -1.30 -1.41 -3.77
N GLU A 98 -0.72 -1.77 -2.62
CA GLU A 98 0.42 -2.71 -2.56
C GLU A 98 0.07 -4.09 -3.12
N LEU A 99 -1.14 -4.58 -2.83
CA LEU A 99 -1.63 -5.84 -3.43
C LEU A 99 -1.86 -5.72 -4.94
N GLY A 100 -2.21 -4.53 -5.44
CA GLY A 100 -2.28 -4.20 -6.86
C GLY A 100 -0.90 -4.33 -7.51
N HIS A 101 0.14 -3.75 -6.89
CA HIS A 101 1.52 -3.97 -7.36
C HIS A 101 1.90 -5.43 -7.45
N TYR A 102 1.49 -6.25 -6.48
CA TYR A 102 1.75 -7.68 -6.52
C TYR A 102 0.97 -8.38 -7.65
N ARG A 103 -0.32 -8.05 -7.81
CA ARG A 103 -1.18 -8.64 -8.84
C ARG A 103 -0.64 -8.42 -10.25
N HIS A 104 -0.05 -7.25 -10.48
CA HIS A 104 0.48 -6.80 -11.77
C HIS A 104 1.99 -7.01 -11.94
N GLN A 105 2.66 -7.64 -10.96
CA GLN A 105 4.10 -7.97 -11.00
C GLN A 105 5.03 -6.74 -11.14
N HIS A 106 4.65 -5.62 -10.52
CA HIS A 106 5.38 -4.35 -10.57
C HIS A 106 6.74 -4.38 -9.85
N LEU A 107 7.08 -5.46 -9.13
CA LEU A 107 8.35 -5.61 -8.40
C LEU A 107 9.55 -6.09 -9.25
N SER A 108 9.34 -6.35 -10.54
CA SER A 108 10.36 -6.95 -11.41
C SER A 108 11.45 -5.98 -11.89
N GLN A 109 11.37 -4.70 -11.53
CA GLN A 109 12.31 -3.64 -11.94
C GLN A 109 13.17 -3.17 -10.76
N ARG A 110 14.42 -2.76 -11.01
CA ARG A 110 15.35 -2.27 -9.98
C ARG A 110 14.76 -1.01 -9.31
N VAL A 111 14.72 -1.02 -7.97
CA VAL A 111 14.09 0.04 -7.14
C VAL A 111 14.62 1.44 -7.47
N ALA A 112 15.95 1.61 -7.55
CA ALA A 112 16.58 2.91 -7.82
C ALA A 112 16.22 3.50 -9.20
N ASP A 113 15.93 2.66 -10.20
CA ASP A 113 15.50 3.13 -11.51
C ASP A 113 14.04 3.60 -11.46
N ARG A 114 13.22 3.02 -10.57
CA ARG A 114 11.79 3.35 -10.42
C ARG A 114 11.58 4.68 -9.72
N ASP A 115 12.30 4.96 -8.63
CA ASP A 115 12.09 6.21 -7.89
C ASP A 115 12.48 7.44 -8.71
N LYS A 116 13.52 7.31 -9.54
CA LYS A 116 13.90 8.35 -10.48
C LYS A 116 12.84 8.54 -11.57
N VAL A 117 12.37 7.46 -12.20
CA VAL A 117 11.31 7.53 -13.23
C VAL A 117 10.03 8.13 -12.66
N ARG A 118 9.63 7.74 -11.46
CA ARG A 118 8.46 8.31 -10.77
C ARG A 118 8.65 9.79 -10.48
N SER A 119 9.80 10.19 -9.93
CA SER A 119 10.12 11.59 -9.64
C SER A 119 10.10 12.45 -10.91
N ASP A 120 10.70 11.95 -11.99
CA ASP A 120 10.73 12.63 -13.29
C ASP A 120 9.30 12.75 -13.86
N CYS A 121 8.50 11.68 -13.84
CA CYS A 121 7.09 11.71 -14.27
C CYS A 121 6.26 12.68 -13.44
N ALA A 122 6.42 12.69 -12.11
CA ALA A 122 5.68 13.58 -11.22
C ALA A 122 6.05 15.05 -11.44
N ALA A 123 7.33 15.35 -11.70
CA ALA A 123 7.80 16.69 -12.03
C ALA A 123 7.17 17.24 -13.32
N ASP A 124 6.90 16.37 -14.30
CA ASP A 124 6.18 16.71 -15.54
C ASP A 124 4.64 16.67 -15.40
N GLY A 125 4.12 16.47 -14.19
CA GLY A 125 2.68 16.37 -13.91
C GLY A 125 2.04 15.07 -14.40
N GLY A 126 2.85 14.08 -14.76
CA GLY A 126 2.44 12.73 -15.14
C GLY A 126 2.22 11.81 -13.94
N VAL A 127 1.80 10.58 -14.24
CA VAL A 127 1.69 9.47 -13.27
C VAL A 127 2.27 8.23 -13.91
N ASP A 128 3.09 7.50 -13.17
CA ASP A 128 3.61 6.21 -13.59
C ASP A 128 2.46 5.21 -13.83
N SER A 129 2.53 4.46 -14.94
CA SER A 129 1.45 3.55 -15.32
C SER A 129 1.21 2.44 -14.29
N ASN A 130 2.24 2.00 -13.57
CA ASN A 130 2.12 0.96 -12.55
C ASN A 130 1.31 1.47 -11.35
N GLU A 131 1.44 2.75 -11.00
CA GLU A 131 0.66 3.38 -9.94
C GLU A 131 -0.82 3.48 -10.33
N LEU A 132 -1.12 3.84 -11.57
CA LEU A 132 -2.50 3.87 -12.08
C LEU A 132 -3.13 2.48 -12.14
N GLU A 133 -2.38 1.46 -12.56
CA GLU A 133 -2.87 0.07 -12.54
C GLU A 133 -3.17 -0.40 -11.11
N ALA A 134 -2.29 -0.07 -10.15
CA ALA A 134 -2.53 -0.37 -8.75
C ALA A 134 -3.75 0.39 -8.19
N ASP A 135 -3.95 1.66 -8.55
CA ASP A 135 -5.13 2.44 -8.14
C ASP A 135 -6.44 1.92 -8.74
N ARG A 136 -6.42 1.53 -10.01
CA ARG A 136 -7.57 0.88 -10.66
C ARG A 136 -7.92 -0.43 -9.97
N PHE A 137 -6.91 -1.21 -9.60
CA PHE A 137 -7.12 -2.40 -8.78
C PHE A 137 -7.82 -2.05 -7.47
N VAL A 138 -7.42 -0.99 -6.74
CA VAL A 138 -8.14 -0.55 -5.53
C VAL A 138 -9.59 -0.17 -5.83
N ALA A 139 -9.83 0.56 -6.92
CA ALA A 139 -11.16 1.00 -7.33
C ALA A 139 -12.12 -0.17 -7.60
N ASP A 140 -11.63 -1.30 -8.12
CA ASP A 140 -12.42 -2.52 -8.33
C ASP A 140 -12.97 -3.11 -7.01
N TYR A 141 -12.32 -2.84 -5.87
CA TYR A 141 -12.72 -3.38 -4.56
C TYR A 141 -13.47 -2.41 -3.69
N LEU A 142 -13.01 -1.16 -3.62
CA LEU A 142 -13.58 -0.15 -2.73
C LEU A 142 -14.55 0.80 -3.43
N GLY A 143 -14.52 0.82 -4.77
CA GLY A 143 -15.14 1.85 -5.57
C GLY A 143 -14.23 3.07 -5.73
N ARG A 144 -14.40 3.75 -6.86
CA ARG A 144 -13.62 4.92 -7.25
C ARG A 144 -13.68 6.05 -6.23
N GLU A 145 -14.87 6.37 -5.72
CA GLU A 145 -15.07 7.45 -4.75
C GLU A 145 -14.25 7.23 -3.47
N LYS A 146 -14.26 6.01 -2.93
CA LYS A 146 -13.47 5.66 -1.75
C LYS A 146 -11.98 5.62 -2.02
N THR A 147 -11.59 5.25 -3.23
CA THR A 147 -10.18 5.27 -3.66
C THR A 147 -9.67 6.71 -3.67
N ILE A 148 -10.42 7.64 -4.28
CA ILE A 148 -10.12 9.07 -4.27
C ILE A 148 -10.11 9.63 -2.84
N GLU A 149 -11.08 9.25 -2.01
CA GLU A 149 -11.12 9.66 -0.59
C GLU A 149 -9.86 9.22 0.16
N GLY A 150 -9.43 7.96 -0.03
CA GLY A 150 -8.22 7.44 0.60
C GLY A 150 -6.95 8.14 0.12
N LEU A 151 -6.82 8.42 -1.18
CA LEU A 151 -5.69 9.17 -1.72
C LEU A 151 -5.63 10.61 -1.17
N ARG A 152 -6.78 11.27 -1.01
CA ARG A 152 -6.83 12.61 -0.39
C ARG A 152 -6.37 12.58 1.08
N LYS A 153 -6.82 11.58 1.84
CA LYS A 153 -6.38 11.40 3.23
C LYS A 153 -4.88 11.10 3.33
N LEU A 154 -4.32 10.37 2.37
CA LEU A 154 -2.88 10.13 2.29
C LEU A 154 -2.11 11.43 2.05
N VAL A 155 -2.60 12.32 1.17
CA VAL A 155 -2.03 13.67 1.00
C VAL A 155 -2.05 14.44 2.33
N ASP A 156 -3.18 14.44 3.04
CA ASP A 156 -3.30 15.11 4.33
C ASP A 156 -2.31 14.55 5.36
N ARG A 157 -2.13 13.22 5.38
CA ARG A 157 -1.19 12.54 6.27
C ARG A 157 0.26 12.89 5.98
N ILE A 158 0.66 12.88 4.71
CA ILE A 158 2.01 13.28 4.29
C ILE A 158 2.30 14.71 4.76
N HIS A 159 1.35 15.64 4.60
CA HIS A 159 1.50 17.00 5.09
C HIS A 159 1.58 17.08 6.62
N ALA A 160 0.77 16.31 7.35
CA ALA A 160 0.76 16.36 8.81
C ALA A 160 2.03 15.76 9.44
N GLU A 161 2.50 14.64 8.93
CA GLU A 161 3.58 13.86 9.53
C GLU A 161 4.96 14.29 9.01
N TYR A 162 5.03 14.85 7.79
CA TYR A 162 6.30 15.18 7.13
C TYR A 162 6.49 16.67 6.82
N ALA A 163 5.70 17.57 7.41
CA ALA A 163 5.81 19.02 7.21
C ALA A 163 7.22 19.60 7.42
N THR A 164 8.02 18.98 8.30
CA THR A 164 9.36 19.43 8.69
C THR A 164 10.50 18.75 7.91
N TYR A 165 10.17 17.87 6.96
CA TYR A 165 11.14 17.12 6.16
C TYR A 165 11.50 17.86 4.85
N ASP A 166 12.22 17.19 3.96
CA ASP A 166 12.57 17.71 2.64
C ASP A 166 11.33 18.17 1.88
N GLN A 167 11.21 19.49 1.71
CA GLN A 167 10.04 20.12 1.13
C GLN A 167 9.85 19.73 -0.33
N ASP A 168 10.94 19.44 -1.06
CA ASP A 168 10.83 19.03 -2.45
C ASP A 168 10.30 17.60 -2.60
N SER A 169 10.76 16.67 -1.76
CA SER A 169 10.24 15.30 -1.75
C SER A 169 8.76 15.26 -1.33
N VAL A 170 8.36 16.00 -0.30
CA VAL A 170 6.94 16.14 0.09
C VAL A 170 6.11 16.74 -1.04
N ARG A 171 6.62 17.78 -1.71
CA ARG A 171 5.93 18.41 -2.84
C ARG A 171 5.73 17.43 -3.98
N LEU A 172 6.76 16.69 -4.39
CA LEU A 172 6.69 15.72 -5.49
C LEU A 172 5.71 14.58 -5.18
N ALA A 173 5.78 14.00 -3.98
CA ALA A 173 4.85 12.94 -3.56
C ALA A 173 3.39 13.42 -3.57
N THR A 174 3.13 14.61 -3.02
CA THR A 174 1.78 15.21 -3.05
C THR A 174 1.33 15.52 -4.48
N GLN A 175 2.21 16.01 -5.35
CA GLN A 175 1.88 16.28 -6.75
C GLN A 175 1.50 14.99 -7.50
N GLU A 176 2.24 13.89 -7.31
CA GLU A 176 1.91 12.59 -7.90
C GLU A 176 0.50 12.12 -7.44
N LEU A 177 0.21 12.18 -6.14
CA LEU A 177 -1.10 11.80 -5.59
C LEU A 177 -2.23 12.66 -6.13
N GLN A 178 -2.01 13.97 -6.29
CA GLN A 178 -2.99 14.88 -6.89
C GLN A 178 -3.25 14.54 -8.37
N SER A 179 -2.21 14.22 -9.13
CA SER A 179 -2.35 13.77 -10.52
C SER A 179 -3.12 12.45 -10.63
N ARG A 180 -2.86 11.48 -9.73
CA ARG A 180 -3.60 10.22 -9.62
C ARG A 180 -5.09 10.45 -9.35
N ILE A 181 -5.41 11.32 -8.38
CA ILE A 181 -6.79 11.71 -8.06
C ILE A 181 -7.47 12.35 -9.28
N ALA A 182 -6.79 13.25 -9.98
CA ALA A 182 -7.33 13.94 -11.15
C ALA A 182 -7.64 12.97 -12.31
N LEU A 183 -6.80 11.95 -12.52
CA LEU A 183 -7.02 10.92 -13.53
C LEU A 183 -8.18 10.00 -13.17
N LEU A 184 -8.22 9.48 -11.94
CA LEU A 184 -9.33 8.65 -11.46
C LEU A 184 -10.68 9.38 -11.52
N SER A 185 -10.69 10.70 -11.36
CA SER A 185 -11.92 11.51 -11.40
C SER A 185 -12.50 11.67 -12.82
N LYS A 186 -11.73 11.36 -13.87
CA LYS A 186 -12.13 11.49 -15.28
C LYS A 186 -12.59 10.18 -15.93
N GLU A 187 -12.24 9.05 -15.34
CA GLU A 187 -12.73 7.71 -15.72
C GLU A 187 -14.20 7.53 -15.30
#